data_AF-A0A5N6XMG4-F1
#
_entry.id   AF-A0A5N6XMG4-F1
#
_cell.length_a   1.000
_cell.length_b   1.000
_cell.length_c   1.000
_cell.angle_alpha   90.00
_cell.angle_beta   90.00
_cell.angle_gamma   90.00
#
_symmetry.space_group_name_H-M   'P 1'
#
loop_
_entity.id
_entity.type
_entity.pdbx_description
1 polymer ?
#
loop_
_entity_poly.entity_id
_entity_poly.type
_entity_poly.pdbx_seq_one_letter_code
_entity_poly.pdbx_strand_id
1 'polypeptide(L)'
;MRITDIKSSDWDTTASEYSKVPLEGPLLIPCKRMIDALQNALSFSSATTILDIGCGPGTAISLLIDDYGHHIPPETQLVATDYSAGMVAATRARRDSKIIAGGDNANCWDRLDTLVVDAQDLSPFPSNSVSHIMGSLVYFMLPDPMKGLLEAHRVLQSGGVFACTSWAKVEWMELLVQAVHKVRPVGNDNNSTQPRGTNMIPVHWKDAAGVKGELESAGFREVHTEHVEFNWVVEDNSKFAEMMCTSSNPGSKMVLGDLTAEEQYHVREEYAKILEENRNVCKGVAVLGVGRK
;
A
#
# COMPACT_ATOMS: atom_id res chain seq x y z
N MET A 1 10.60 8.53 -15.18
CA MET A 1 10.69 8.63 -13.71
C MET A 1 11.00 7.25 -13.16
N ARG A 2 12.04 7.09 -12.34
CA ARG A 2 12.36 5.84 -11.64
C ARG A 2 11.81 5.90 -10.20
N ILE A 3 11.65 4.76 -9.53
CA ILE A 3 11.22 4.71 -8.12
C ILE A 3 12.15 5.55 -7.23
N THR A 4 13.46 5.55 -7.52
CA THR A 4 14.48 6.34 -6.82
C THR A 4 14.29 7.86 -6.93
N ASP A 5 13.46 8.32 -7.86
CA ASP A 5 13.20 9.75 -8.08
C ASP A 5 11.96 10.24 -7.32
N ILE A 6 11.17 9.33 -6.72
CA ILE A 6 9.95 9.66 -5.96
C ILE A 6 10.34 10.29 -4.61
N LYS A 7 9.77 11.46 -4.31
CA LYS A 7 9.99 12.19 -3.06
C LYS A 7 8.72 12.21 -2.20
N SER A 8 8.86 12.56 -0.92
CA SER A 8 7.72 12.70 0.00
C SER A 8 6.65 13.66 -0.52
N SER A 9 7.05 14.74 -1.21
CA SER A 9 6.14 15.72 -1.81
C SER A 9 5.22 15.15 -2.90
N ASP A 10 5.66 14.10 -3.61
CA ASP A 10 4.82 13.43 -4.61
C ASP A 10 3.65 12.69 -3.94
N TRP A 11 3.92 12.12 -2.77
CA TRP A 11 2.93 11.46 -1.93
C TRP A 11 2.02 12.45 -1.19
N ASP A 12 2.54 13.62 -0.78
CA ASP A 12 1.72 14.69 -0.17
C ASP A 12 0.59 15.14 -1.10
N THR A 13 0.85 15.23 -2.40
CA THR A 13 -0.17 15.59 -3.40
C THR A 13 -1.24 14.48 -3.51
N THR A 14 -0.80 13.22 -3.43
CA THR A 14 -1.64 12.02 -3.56
C THR A 14 -2.54 11.79 -2.33
N ALA A 15 -2.12 12.24 -1.14
CA ALA A 15 -2.84 12.00 0.11
C ALA A 15 -4.32 12.45 0.09
N SER A 16 -4.61 13.57 -0.58
CA SER A 16 -5.98 14.08 -0.69
C SER A 16 -6.90 13.21 -1.55
N GLU A 17 -6.33 12.52 -2.55
CA GLU A 17 -7.05 11.57 -3.42
C GLU A 17 -7.31 10.28 -2.66
N TYR A 18 -6.27 9.75 -2.01
CA TYR A 18 -6.33 8.49 -1.26
C TYR A 18 -7.28 8.56 -0.06
N SER A 19 -7.39 9.72 0.58
CA SER A 19 -8.36 9.93 1.67
C SER A 19 -9.81 9.77 1.24
N LYS A 20 -10.10 9.93 -0.06
CA LYS A 20 -11.45 9.77 -0.65
C LYS A 20 -11.73 8.33 -1.09
N VAL A 21 -10.70 7.47 -1.12
CA VAL A 21 -10.87 6.06 -1.44
C VAL A 21 -11.47 5.36 -0.23
N PRO A 22 -12.62 4.68 -0.37
CA PRO A 22 -13.25 3.95 0.71
C PRO A 22 -12.36 2.79 1.20
N LEU A 23 -12.58 2.33 2.43
CA LEU A 23 -11.85 1.18 2.96
C LEU A 23 -12.12 -0.09 2.14
N GLU A 24 -13.29 -0.14 1.50
CA GLU A 24 -13.78 -1.15 0.56
C GLU A 24 -13.08 -1.14 -0.81
N GLY A 25 -12.08 -0.27 -0.99
CA GLY A 25 -11.26 -0.22 -2.18
C GLY A 25 -10.37 -1.46 -2.39
N PRO A 26 -9.48 -1.43 -3.39
CA PRO A 26 -8.67 -2.59 -3.79
C PRO A 26 -7.63 -3.04 -2.74
N LEU A 27 -7.49 -2.29 -1.65
CA LEU A 27 -6.60 -2.61 -0.53
C LEU A 27 -7.28 -3.47 0.55
N LEU A 28 -8.61 -3.55 0.58
CA LEU A 28 -9.36 -4.21 1.65
C LEU A 28 -8.89 -5.65 1.88
N ILE A 29 -8.93 -6.47 0.82
CA ILE A 29 -8.65 -7.90 0.91
C ILE A 29 -7.18 -8.17 1.25
N PRO A 30 -6.19 -7.53 0.59
CA PRO A 30 -4.79 -7.67 0.99
C PRO A 30 -4.53 -7.24 2.45
N CYS A 31 -5.09 -6.12 2.91
CA CYS A 31 -4.91 -5.66 4.29
C CYS A 31 -5.51 -6.64 5.30
N LYS A 32 -6.76 -7.08 5.14
CA LYS A 32 -7.39 -8.03 6.06
C LYS A 32 -6.59 -9.33 6.15
N ARG A 33 -6.16 -9.89 5.01
CA ARG A 33 -5.36 -11.12 4.99
C ARG A 33 -4.00 -10.96 5.65
N MET A 34 -3.34 -9.80 5.48
CA MET A 34 -2.10 -9.48 6.18
C MET A 34 -2.30 -9.42 7.69
N ILE A 35 -3.37 -8.77 8.15
CA ILE A 35 -3.71 -8.65 9.58
C ILE A 35 -4.01 -10.03 10.19
N ASP A 36 -4.79 -10.86 9.50
CA ASP A 36 -5.09 -12.24 9.93
C ASP A 36 -3.82 -13.09 10.04
N ALA A 37 -2.91 -12.99 9.07
CA ALA A 37 -1.64 -13.69 9.10
C ALA A 37 -0.75 -13.21 10.27
N LEU A 38 -0.77 -11.91 10.55
CA LEU A 38 -0.07 -11.34 11.71
C LEU A 38 -0.62 -11.93 13.02
N GLN A 39 -1.95 -11.91 13.20
CA GLN A 39 -2.65 -12.48 14.37
C GLN A 39 -2.33 -13.97 14.57
N ASN A 40 -2.30 -14.73 13.47
CA ASN A 40 -2.05 -16.18 13.53
C ASN A 40 -0.59 -16.50 13.87
N ALA A 41 0.36 -15.66 13.43
CA ALA A 41 1.77 -15.82 13.73
C ALA A 41 2.14 -15.34 15.14
N LEU A 42 1.48 -14.29 15.63
CA LEU A 42 1.54 -13.82 17.01
C LEU A 42 0.25 -13.11 17.38
N SER A 43 -0.41 -13.55 18.45
CA SER A 43 -1.68 -12.97 18.87
C SER A 43 -1.52 -11.52 19.29
N PHE A 44 -2.43 -10.65 18.82
CA PHE A 44 -2.58 -9.27 19.24
C PHE A 44 -2.82 -9.12 20.74
N SER A 45 -3.33 -10.16 21.42
CA SER A 45 -3.44 -10.19 22.89
C SER A 45 -2.10 -10.10 23.62
N SER A 46 -0.99 -10.33 22.91
CA SER A 46 0.38 -10.20 23.44
C SER A 46 1.10 -8.93 22.95
N ALA A 47 0.41 -8.05 22.22
CA ALA A 47 1.02 -6.88 21.62
C ALA A 47 1.47 -5.87 22.68
N THR A 48 2.72 -5.43 22.60
CA THR A 48 3.26 -4.31 23.39
C THR A 48 3.27 -3.02 22.57
N THR A 49 3.68 -3.13 21.31
CA THR A 49 3.63 -2.06 20.31
C THR A 49 3.30 -2.65 18.95
N ILE A 50 2.34 -2.05 18.24
CA ILE A 50 2.00 -2.35 16.85
C ILE A 50 2.38 -1.15 15.99
N LEU A 51 3.20 -1.38 14.97
CA LEU A 51 3.69 -0.35 14.05
C LEU A 51 3.17 -0.61 12.62
N ASP A 52 2.43 0.33 12.05
CA ASP A 52 2.01 0.35 10.65
C ASP A 52 2.95 1.25 9.83
N ILE A 53 3.87 0.65 9.09
CA ILE A 53 4.89 1.34 8.27
C ILE A 53 4.33 1.61 6.88
N GLY A 54 4.40 2.87 6.44
CA GLY A 54 3.82 3.28 5.16
C GLY A 54 2.30 3.24 5.21
N CYS A 55 1.72 3.78 6.28
CA CYS A 55 0.30 3.64 6.60
C CYS A 55 -0.62 4.33 5.57
N GLY A 56 -0.10 5.22 4.73
CA GLY A 56 -0.88 6.01 3.78
C GLY A 56 -1.97 6.82 4.49
N PRO A 57 -3.24 6.77 4.03
CA PRO A 57 -4.37 7.40 4.73
C PRO A 57 -4.88 6.57 5.92
N GLY A 58 -4.16 5.53 6.35
CA GLY A 58 -4.46 4.73 7.54
C GLY A 58 -5.40 3.56 7.28
N THR A 59 -5.38 2.96 6.09
CA THR A 59 -6.30 1.84 5.75
C THR A 59 -6.02 0.59 6.58
N ALA A 60 -4.76 0.14 6.67
CA ALA A 60 -4.41 -1.08 7.41
C ALA A 60 -4.67 -0.92 8.91
N ILE A 61 -4.20 0.18 9.52
CA ILE A 61 -4.48 0.45 10.95
C ILE A 61 -6.00 0.57 11.25
N SER A 62 -6.80 1.13 10.33
CA SER A 62 -8.26 1.18 10.51
C SER A 62 -8.87 -0.21 10.59
N LEU A 63 -8.50 -1.09 9.66
CA LEU A 63 -9.01 -2.46 9.60
C LEU A 63 -8.54 -3.28 10.80
N LEU A 64 -7.30 -3.09 11.25
CA LEU A 64 -6.79 -3.71 12.48
C LEU A 64 -7.65 -3.32 13.68
N ILE A 65 -7.91 -2.01 13.85
CA ILE A 65 -8.69 -1.53 15.00
C ILE A 65 -10.14 -1.99 14.89
N ASP A 66 -10.76 -1.90 13.71
CA ASP A 66 -12.16 -2.29 13.51
C ASP A 66 -12.35 -3.82 13.73
N ASP A 67 -11.45 -4.67 13.24
CA ASP A 67 -11.59 -6.14 13.32
C ASP A 67 -11.01 -6.74 14.63
N TYR A 68 -9.93 -6.16 15.16
CA TYR A 68 -9.15 -6.75 16.28
C TYR A 68 -9.00 -5.84 17.50
N GLY A 69 -9.56 -4.63 17.53
CA GLY A 69 -9.39 -3.68 18.64
C GLY A 69 -9.61 -4.28 20.04
N HIS A 70 -10.65 -5.09 20.22
CA HIS A 70 -10.95 -5.77 21.48
C HIS A 70 -9.94 -6.87 21.90
N HIS A 71 -9.12 -7.36 20.96
CA HIS A 71 -8.05 -8.31 21.24
C HIS A 71 -6.73 -7.62 21.63
N ILE A 72 -6.62 -6.30 21.41
CA ILE A 72 -5.41 -5.53 21.67
C ILE A 72 -5.44 -5.03 23.13
N PRO A 73 -4.39 -5.30 23.94
CA PRO A 73 -4.31 -4.79 25.29
C PRO A 73 -4.44 -3.25 25.40
N PRO A 74 -5.09 -2.72 26.46
CA PRO A 74 -5.22 -1.27 26.70
C PRO A 74 -3.89 -0.52 26.87
N GLU A 75 -2.79 -1.22 27.09
CA GLU A 75 -1.45 -0.69 27.28
C GLU A 75 -0.61 -0.75 25.98
N THR A 76 -1.11 -1.44 24.94
CA THR A 76 -0.40 -1.57 23.66
C THR A 76 -0.29 -0.23 22.96
N GLN A 77 0.92 0.19 22.60
CA GLN A 77 1.09 1.40 21.78
C GLN A 77 0.75 1.10 20.31
N LEU A 78 -0.10 1.92 19.70
CA LEU A 78 -0.43 1.85 18.27
C LEU A 78 0.23 3.03 17.57
N VAL A 79 1.05 2.75 16.57
CA VAL A 79 1.79 3.79 15.86
C VAL A 79 1.66 3.59 14.36
N ALA A 80 1.23 4.63 13.64
CA ALA A 80 1.18 4.64 12.18
C ALA A 80 2.20 5.64 11.64
N THR A 81 3.07 5.20 10.73
CA THR A 81 4.10 6.04 10.14
C THR A 81 4.02 6.08 8.62
N ASP A 82 4.37 7.24 8.06
CA ASP A 82 4.50 7.38 6.61
C ASP A 82 5.60 8.39 6.27
N TYR A 83 6.19 8.25 5.09
CA TYR A 83 7.20 9.18 4.59
C TYR A 83 6.59 10.55 4.22
N SER A 84 5.28 10.57 3.92
CA SER A 84 4.51 11.76 3.57
C SER A 84 3.82 12.39 4.77
N ALA A 85 4.03 13.70 4.93
CA ALA A 85 3.30 14.49 5.93
C ALA A 85 1.79 14.55 5.60
N GLY A 86 1.44 14.59 4.31
CA GLY A 86 0.04 14.53 3.85
C GLY A 86 -0.65 13.21 4.24
N MET A 87 0.03 12.07 4.07
CA MET A 87 -0.50 10.75 4.47
C MET A 87 -0.70 10.65 5.99
N VAL A 88 0.30 11.10 6.77
CA VAL A 88 0.19 11.19 8.23
C VAL A 88 -0.98 12.08 8.67
N ALA A 89 -1.17 13.23 8.02
CA ALA A 89 -2.30 14.12 8.31
C ALA A 89 -3.65 13.47 7.97
N ALA A 90 -3.74 12.72 6.86
CA ALA A 90 -4.94 11.98 6.48
C ALA A 90 -5.28 10.87 7.51
N THR A 91 -4.28 10.11 7.95
CA THR A 91 -4.44 9.09 9.00
C THR A 91 -4.94 9.72 10.30
N ARG A 92 -4.36 10.87 10.69
CA ARG A 92 -4.80 11.62 11.88
C ARG A 92 -6.23 12.11 11.76
N ALA A 93 -6.62 12.69 10.63
CA ALA A 93 -8.00 13.13 10.39
C ALA A 93 -9.00 11.97 10.46
N ARG A 94 -8.62 10.79 9.95
CA ARG A 94 -9.42 9.56 10.07
C ARG A 94 -9.58 9.11 11.52
N ARG A 95 -8.49 9.10 12.30
CA ARG A 95 -8.51 8.83 13.74
C ARG A 95 -9.48 9.77 14.46
N ASP A 96 -9.31 11.08 14.27
CA ASP A 96 -10.13 12.09 14.94
C ASP A 96 -11.62 11.94 14.57
N SER A 97 -11.92 11.62 13.30
CA SER A 97 -13.29 11.35 12.85
C SER A 97 -13.90 10.11 13.49
N LYS A 98 -13.13 9.02 13.66
CA LYS A 98 -13.58 7.79 14.32
C LYS A 98 -13.85 8.00 15.81
N ILE A 99 -13.02 8.78 16.50
CA ILE A 99 -13.23 9.17 17.91
C ILE A 99 -14.52 9.97 18.04
N ILE A 100 -14.72 11.00 17.20
CA ILE A 100 -15.94 11.84 17.21
C ILE A 100 -17.21 11.01 16.96
N ALA A 101 -17.13 10.02 16.06
CA ALA A 101 -18.24 9.12 15.75
C ALA A 101 -18.55 8.10 16.88
N GLY A 102 -17.79 8.09 17.97
CA GLY A 102 -17.91 7.10 19.05
C GLY A 102 -17.43 5.69 18.66
N GLY A 103 -16.67 5.58 17.57
CA GLY A 103 -16.15 4.33 17.03
C GLY A 103 -14.87 3.86 17.72
N ASP A 104 -14.64 4.24 18.97
CA ASP A 104 -13.39 3.95 19.68
C ASP A 104 -13.33 2.51 20.20
N ASN A 105 -13.05 1.58 19.29
CA ASN A 105 -12.95 0.15 19.59
C ASN A 105 -11.83 -0.11 20.61
N ALA A 106 -12.24 -0.35 21.87
CA ALA A 106 -11.35 -0.58 23.01
C ALA A 106 -10.30 0.54 23.24
N ASN A 107 -10.69 1.80 23.03
CA ASN A 107 -9.80 2.96 23.18
C ASN A 107 -8.56 2.92 22.27
N CYS A 108 -8.62 2.19 21.15
CA CYS A 108 -7.49 2.07 20.23
C CYS A 108 -7.29 3.34 19.41
N TRP A 109 -8.36 4.02 19.00
CA TRP A 109 -8.23 5.26 18.22
C TRP A 109 -7.65 6.39 19.06
N ASP A 110 -8.05 6.51 20.32
CA ASP A 110 -7.52 7.50 21.26
C ASP A 110 -6.01 7.34 21.53
N ARG A 111 -5.49 6.11 21.38
CA ARG A 111 -4.08 5.77 21.64
C ARG A 111 -3.25 5.64 20.36
N LEU A 112 -3.82 5.91 19.20
CA LEU A 112 -3.12 5.87 17.92
C LEU A 112 -2.25 7.13 17.73
N ASP A 113 -0.95 6.91 17.77
CA ASP A 113 0.06 7.90 17.40
C ASP A 113 0.35 7.87 15.90
N THR A 114 0.74 9.04 15.37
CA THR A 114 1.06 9.21 13.95
C THR A 114 2.37 9.97 13.80
N LEU A 115 3.33 9.47 13.03
CA LEU A 115 4.63 10.13 12.81
C LEU A 115 5.05 10.14 11.35
N VAL A 116 5.74 11.20 10.93
CA VAL A 116 6.40 11.25 9.62
C VAL A 116 7.76 10.57 9.74
N VAL A 117 7.93 9.39 9.14
CA VAL A 117 9.13 8.55 9.25
C VAL A 117 9.40 7.86 7.91
N ASP A 118 10.66 7.87 7.47
CA ASP A 118 11.11 7.05 6.34
C ASP A 118 11.22 5.59 6.79
N ALA A 119 10.59 4.66 6.08
CA ALA A 119 10.67 3.22 6.39
C ALA A 119 12.12 2.68 6.36
N GLN A 120 13.04 3.38 5.69
CA GLN A 120 14.46 3.05 5.61
C GLN A 120 15.31 3.70 6.74
N ASP A 121 14.67 4.44 7.65
CA ASP A 121 15.28 5.02 8.85
C ASP A 121 14.24 5.09 9.98
N LEU A 122 14.12 3.99 10.72
CA LEU A 122 13.26 3.87 11.89
C LEU A 122 14.01 4.25 13.16
N SER A 123 14.96 5.21 13.10
CA SER A 123 15.68 5.72 14.27
C SER A 123 14.81 6.27 15.41
N PRO A 124 13.57 6.77 15.20
CA PRO A 124 12.66 7.08 16.31
C PRO A 124 12.27 5.88 17.17
N PHE A 125 12.47 4.65 16.67
CA PHE A 125 12.15 3.41 17.35
C PHE A 125 13.45 2.69 17.80
N PRO A 126 13.60 2.42 19.11
CA PRO A 126 14.72 1.63 19.61
C PRO A 126 14.76 0.22 19.01
N SER A 127 15.93 -0.41 19.02
CA SER A 127 16.04 -1.82 18.65
C SER A 127 15.24 -2.68 19.64
N ASN A 128 14.54 -3.69 19.13
CA ASN A 128 13.71 -4.60 19.93
C ASN A 128 12.58 -3.94 20.74
N SER A 129 11.98 -2.86 20.23
CA SER A 129 10.89 -2.15 20.90
C SER A 129 9.50 -2.47 20.36
N VAL A 130 9.38 -3.12 19.20
CA VAL A 130 8.11 -3.35 18.52
C VAL A 130 7.74 -4.83 18.52
N SER A 131 6.49 -5.16 18.85
CA SER A 131 6.02 -6.56 18.87
C SER A 131 5.44 -7.04 17.54
N HIS A 132 4.72 -6.16 16.85
CA HIS A 132 3.99 -6.45 15.63
C HIS A 132 4.25 -5.31 14.63
N ILE A 133 4.64 -5.66 13.41
CA ILE A 133 4.85 -4.67 12.34
C ILE A 133 4.01 -5.07 11.13
N MET A 134 3.29 -4.09 10.59
CA MET A 134 2.57 -4.18 9.32
C MET A 134 3.24 -3.27 8.29
N GLY A 135 3.28 -3.70 7.04
CA GLY A 135 3.77 -2.91 5.91
C GLY A 135 2.93 -3.17 4.66
N SER A 136 1.75 -2.57 4.60
CA SER A 136 0.84 -2.80 3.46
C SER A 136 1.31 -2.04 2.23
N LEU A 137 1.67 -2.77 1.17
CA LEU A 137 1.98 -2.22 -0.15
C LEU A 137 3.05 -1.11 -0.18
N VAL A 138 4.04 -1.15 0.72
CA VAL A 138 5.05 -0.09 0.87
C VAL A 138 6.45 -0.51 0.40
N TYR A 139 6.90 -1.72 0.73
CA TYR A 139 8.32 -2.08 0.61
C TYR A 139 8.85 -2.08 -0.82
N PHE A 140 8.04 -2.53 -1.79
CA PHE A 140 8.41 -2.53 -3.21
C PHE A 140 8.52 -1.13 -3.82
N MET A 141 8.06 -0.10 -3.10
CA MET A 141 8.12 1.31 -3.49
C MET A 141 9.30 2.05 -2.87
N LEU A 142 10.04 1.42 -1.96
CA LEU A 142 11.22 2.02 -1.35
C LEU A 142 12.36 2.09 -2.37
N PRO A 143 13.19 3.15 -2.33
CA PRO A 143 14.45 3.20 -3.09
C PRO A 143 15.37 2.01 -2.79
N ASP A 144 15.46 1.60 -1.52
CA ASP A 144 16.16 0.41 -1.05
C ASP A 144 15.23 -0.43 -0.13
N PRO A 145 14.49 -1.40 -0.70
CA PRO A 145 13.59 -2.27 0.06
C PRO A 145 14.31 -3.06 1.16
N MET A 146 15.55 -3.52 0.89
CA MET A 146 16.32 -4.31 1.85
C MET A 146 16.71 -3.47 3.06
N LYS A 147 17.12 -2.20 2.86
CA LYS A 147 17.36 -1.28 3.98
C LYS A 147 16.13 -1.10 4.88
N GLY A 148 14.95 -0.95 4.27
CA GLY A 148 13.70 -0.89 5.03
C GLY A 148 13.40 -2.17 5.81
N LEU A 149 13.65 -3.33 5.21
CA LEU A 149 13.45 -4.63 5.87
C LEU A 149 14.42 -4.82 7.04
N LEU A 150 15.68 -4.40 6.89
CA LEU A 150 16.68 -4.43 7.97
C LEU A 150 16.31 -3.51 9.13
N GLU A 151 15.76 -2.32 8.87
CA GLU A 151 15.24 -1.43 9.92
C GLU A 151 14.04 -2.04 10.64
N ALA A 152 13.07 -2.60 9.90
CA ALA A 152 11.93 -3.30 10.49
C ALA A 152 12.38 -4.48 11.36
N HIS A 153 13.31 -5.29 10.86
CA HIS A 153 13.91 -6.38 11.63
C HIS A 153 14.66 -5.84 12.87
N ARG A 154 15.39 -4.73 12.79
CA ARG A 154 16.10 -4.13 13.93
C ARG A 154 15.15 -3.73 15.06
N VAL A 155 14.08 -3.01 14.74
CA VAL A 155 13.14 -2.47 15.74
C VAL A 155 12.20 -3.55 16.30
N LEU A 156 11.94 -4.61 15.53
CA LEU A 156 11.15 -5.75 15.99
C LEU A 156 11.85 -6.44 17.17
N GLN A 157 11.10 -6.82 18.20
CA GLN A 157 11.62 -7.55 19.36
C GLN A 157 11.90 -9.01 19.01
N SER A 158 12.72 -9.68 19.84
CA SER A 158 12.90 -11.14 19.77
C SER A 158 11.54 -11.84 19.91
N GLY A 159 11.18 -12.72 18.97
CA GLY A 159 9.87 -13.35 18.91
C GLY A 159 8.74 -12.43 18.45
N GLY A 160 9.05 -11.24 17.91
CA GLY A 160 8.08 -10.36 17.25
C GLY A 160 7.69 -10.87 15.85
N VAL A 161 6.63 -10.29 15.28
CA VAL A 161 6.14 -10.62 13.94
C VAL A 161 6.16 -9.40 13.01
N PHE A 162 6.50 -9.65 11.76
CA PHE A 162 6.40 -8.71 10.66
C PHE A 162 5.53 -9.31 9.55
N ALA A 163 4.60 -8.54 9.00
CA ALA A 163 3.95 -8.88 7.74
C ALA A 163 3.91 -7.70 6.78
N CYS A 164 4.00 -7.99 5.49
CA CYS A 164 3.88 -7.00 4.43
C CYS A 164 3.14 -7.56 3.23
N THR A 165 2.67 -6.66 2.37
CA THR A 165 2.07 -7.01 1.08
C THR A 165 2.75 -6.28 -0.07
N SER A 166 2.72 -6.91 -1.24
CA SER A 166 3.12 -6.33 -2.53
C SER A 166 2.16 -6.80 -3.63
N TRP A 167 2.48 -6.54 -4.89
CA TRP A 167 1.61 -6.85 -6.03
C TRP A 167 2.25 -7.84 -6.99
N ALA A 168 1.54 -8.94 -7.26
CA ALA A 168 1.82 -9.82 -8.40
C ALA A 168 1.05 -9.38 -9.65
N LYS A 169 -0.18 -8.90 -9.49
CA LYS A 169 -1.02 -8.39 -10.57
C LYS A 169 -1.91 -7.23 -10.11
N VAL A 170 -2.01 -6.23 -10.98
CA VAL A 170 -2.78 -4.99 -10.79
C VAL A 170 -3.56 -4.70 -12.07
N GLU A 171 -4.65 -5.42 -12.31
CA GLU A 171 -5.33 -5.39 -13.62
C GLU A 171 -5.83 -4.01 -14.02
N TRP A 172 -6.30 -3.19 -13.08
CA TRP A 172 -6.74 -1.82 -13.39
C TRP A 172 -5.60 -0.96 -13.98
N MET A 173 -4.35 -1.19 -13.57
CA MET A 173 -3.20 -0.54 -14.20
C MET A 173 -2.90 -1.12 -15.58
N GLU A 174 -3.04 -2.44 -15.76
CA GLU A 174 -2.87 -3.10 -17.07
C GLU A 174 -3.90 -2.57 -18.08
N LEU A 175 -5.16 -2.41 -17.66
CA LEU A 175 -6.24 -1.87 -18.48
C LEU A 175 -6.02 -0.37 -18.80
N LEU A 176 -5.49 0.42 -17.86
CA LEU A 176 -5.09 1.81 -18.13
C LEU A 176 -3.97 1.87 -19.18
N VAL A 177 -2.96 1.00 -19.07
CA VAL A 177 -1.90 0.87 -20.07
C VAL A 177 -2.49 0.52 -21.43
N GLN A 178 -3.45 -0.41 -21.50
CA GLN A 178 -4.14 -0.74 -22.75
C GLN A 178 -4.87 0.46 -23.35
N ALA A 179 -5.57 1.26 -22.55
CA ALA A 179 -6.25 2.47 -23.00
C ALA A 179 -5.25 3.49 -23.60
N VAL A 180 -4.11 3.71 -22.93
CA VAL A 180 -3.03 4.57 -23.44
C VAL A 180 -2.51 4.07 -24.80
N HIS A 181 -2.29 2.76 -24.94
CA HIS A 181 -1.81 2.17 -26.20
C HIS A 181 -2.82 2.29 -27.35
N LYS A 182 -4.13 2.25 -27.06
CA LYS A 182 -5.17 2.45 -28.08
C LYS A 182 -5.21 3.88 -28.60
N VAL A 183 -4.99 4.87 -27.73
CA VAL A 183 -4.99 6.31 -28.10
C VAL A 183 -3.67 6.72 -28.76
N ARG A 184 -2.54 6.22 -28.24
CA ARG A 184 -1.21 6.49 -28.78
C ARG A 184 -0.45 5.17 -28.98
N PRO A 185 -0.63 4.50 -30.13
CA PRO A 185 0.08 3.26 -30.44
C PRO A 185 1.59 3.46 -30.49
N VAL A 186 2.34 2.51 -29.92
CA VAL A 186 3.81 2.52 -29.96
C VAL A 186 4.28 2.46 -31.41
N GLY A 187 4.82 3.56 -31.93
CA GLY A 187 5.43 3.63 -33.27
C GLY A 187 5.03 4.83 -34.14
N ASN A 188 4.08 5.68 -33.72
CA ASN A 188 3.69 6.87 -34.50
C ASN A 188 4.45 8.16 -34.15
N ASP A 189 5.27 8.13 -33.11
CA ASP A 189 6.06 9.24 -32.63
C ASP A 189 7.56 8.89 -32.70
N ASN A 190 8.24 9.46 -33.71
CA ASN A 190 9.70 9.38 -33.89
C ASN A 190 10.51 9.95 -32.69
N ASN A 191 9.84 10.43 -31.64
CA ASN A 191 10.43 11.00 -30.43
C ASN A 191 10.13 10.21 -29.13
N SER A 192 9.27 9.18 -29.11
CA SER A 192 8.97 8.45 -27.89
C SER A 192 9.91 7.26 -27.69
N THR A 193 11.09 7.48 -27.10
CA THR A 193 12.10 6.43 -26.87
C THR A 193 11.91 5.62 -25.58
N GLN A 194 10.80 5.81 -24.84
CA GLN A 194 10.54 5.04 -23.62
C GLN A 194 9.25 4.22 -23.72
N PRO A 195 9.31 2.89 -23.50
CA PRO A 195 8.09 2.11 -23.26
C PRO A 195 7.40 2.68 -22.01
N ARG A 196 6.10 2.99 -22.13
CA ARG A 196 5.27 3.49 -21.02
C ARG A 196 5.07 2.37 -19.99
N GLY A 197 6.04 2.29 -19.08
CA GLY A 197 6.17 1.53 -17.84
C GLY A 197 5.26 0.31 -17.62
N THR A 198 5.79 -0.89 -17.85
CA THR A 198 5.17 -2.15 -17.39
C THR A 198 5.87 -2.77 -16.17
N ASN A 199 7.05 -2.28 -15.76
CA ASN A 199 7.84 -2.83 -14.66
C ASN A 199 7.98 -1.83 -13.49
N MET A 200 6.85 -1.51 -12.86
CA MET A 200 6.83 -0.64 -11.67
C MET A 200 7.13 -1.36 -10.36
N ILE A 201 7.02 -2.69 -10.33
CA ILE A 201 7.30 -3.49 -9.15
C ILE A 201 8.64 -4.22 -9.40
N PRO A 202 9.64 -4.11 -8.51
CA PRO A 202 10.88 -4.86 -8.63
C PRO A 202 10.61 -6.37 -8.72
N VAL A 203 11.42 -7.11 -9.49
CA VAL A 203 11.16 -8.53 -9.82
C VAL A 203 10.95 -9.39 -8.57
N HIS A 204 11.79 -9.19 -7.53
CA HIS A 204 11.69 -9.95 -6.28
C HIS A 204 10.42 -9.67 -5.48
N TRP A 205 9.67 -8.62 -5.80
CA TRP A 205 8.42 -8.26 -5.13
C TRP A 205 7.17 -8.60 -5.95
N LYS A 206 7.33 -9.34 -7.06
CA LYS A 206 6.21 -9.75 -7.93
C LYS A 206 5.65 -11.13 -7.64
N ASP A 207 6.34 -11.94 -6.86
CA ASP A 207 5.89 -13.30 -6.55
C ASP A 207 6.29 -13.75 -5.14
N ALA A 208 5.62 -14.82 -4.68
CA ALA A 208 5.80 -15.37 -3.34
C ALA A 208 7.23 -15.86 -3.04
N ALA A 209 7.97 -16.33 -4.07
CA ALA A 209 9.32 -16.84 -3.86
C ALA A 209 10.34 -15.70 -3.68
N GLY A 210 10.20 -14.64 -4.48
CA GLY A 210 11.01 -13.43 -4.35
C GLY A 210 10.79 -12.74 -3.01
N VAL A 211 9.52 -12.53 -2.60
CA VAL A 211 9.20 -11.89 -1.31
C VAL A 211 9.76 -12.72 -0.16
N LYS A 212 9.66 -14.06 -0.24
CA LYS A 212 10.24 -14.95 0.76
C LYS A 212 11.76 -14.77 0.87
N GLY A 213 12.45 -14.75 -0.27
CA GLY A 213 13.90 -14.54 -0.32
C GLY A 213 14.35 -13.21 0.26
N GLU A 214 13.62 -12.13 0.01
CA GLU A 214 13.88 -10.79 0.60
C GLU A 214 13.73 -10.82 2.13
N LEU A 215 12.66 -11.42 2.66
CA LEU A 215 12.45 -11.52 4.11
C LEU A 215 13.52 -12.39 4.78
N GLU A 216 13.84 -13.56 4.23
CA GLU A 216 14.89 -14.43 4.76
C GLU A 216 16.26 -13.73 4.73
N SER A 217 16.55 -12.98 3.67
CA SER A 217 17.81 -12.21 3.53
C SER A 217 17.92 -11.08 4.55
N ALA A 218 16.80 -10.50 4.96
CA ALA A 218 16.75 -9.49 6.03
C ALA A 218 16.85 -10.08 7.45
N GLY A 219 16.84 -11.41 7.59
CA GLY A 219 17.02 -12.12 8.85
C GLY A 219 15.73 -12.66 9.46
N PHE A 220 14.57 -12.46 8.82
CA PHE A 220 13.31 -13.04 9.28
C PHE A 220 13.34 -14.58 9.16
N ARG A 221 12.67 -15.24 10.10
CA ARG A 221 12.55 -16.69 10.21
C ARG A 221 11.08 -17.10 10.10
N GLU A 222 10.86 -18.40 9.94
CA GLU A 222 9.50 -18.97 9.80
C GLU A 222 8.70 -18.26 8.70
N VAL A 223 9.39 -17.89 7.61
CA VAL A 223 8.81 -17.07 6.56
C VAL A 223 7.75 -17.86 5.79
N HIS A 224 6.54 -17.33 5.78
CA HIS A 224 5.44 -17.80 4.96
C HIS A 224 5.07 -16.72 3.94
N THR A 225 4.84 -17.15 2.71
CA THR A 225 4.35 -16.28 1.63
C THR A 225 3.20 -16.95 0.89
N GLU A 226 2.23 -16.14 0.46
CA GLU A 226 1.10 -16.62 -0.34
C GLU A 226 0.64 -15.55 -1.34
N HIS A 227 -0.07 -15.99 -2.38
CA HIS A 227 -0.81 -15.09 -3.26
C HIS A 227 -2.22 -14.89 -2.72
N VAL A 228 -2.64 -13.64 -2.63
CA VAL A 228 -3.99 -13.24 -2.23
C VAL A 228 -4.72 -12.73 -3.47
N GLU A 229 -5.56 -13.59 -4.04
CA GLU A 229 -6.37 -13.27 -5.22
C GLU A 229 -7.72 -12.65 -4.83
N PHE A 230 -8.14 -11.63 -5.55
CA PHE A 230 -9.47 -11.03 -5.38
C PHE A 230 -9.98 -10.40 -6.68
N ASN A 231 -11.31 -10.27 -6.75
CA ASN A 231 -11.98 -9.48 -7.76
C ASN A 231 -12.48 -8.20 -7.10
N TRP A 232 -12.10 -7.06 -7.68
CA TRP A 232 -12.54 -5.75 -7.21
C TRP A 232 -13.54 -5.16 -8.20
N VAL A 233 -14.72 -4.79 -7.68
CA VAL A 233 -15.77 -4.16 -8.46
C VAL A 233 -15.54 -2.66 -8.49
N VAL A 234 -15.47 -2.11 -9.69
CA VAL A 234 -15.44 -0.66 -9.92
C VAL A 234 -16.88 -0.17 -10.00
N GLU A 235 -17.36 0.48 -8.94
CA GLU A 235 -18.77 0.90 -8.85
C GLU A 235 -19.17 1.91 -9.94
N ASP A 236 -18.30 2.88 -10.20
CA ASP A 236 -18.49 3.91 -11.22
C ASP A 236 -17.23 3.97 -12.09
N ASN A 237 -17.30 3.34 -13.27
CA ASN A 237 -16.17 3.23 -14.18
C ASN A 237 -15.73 4.59 -14.75
N SER A 238 -16.66 5.53 -14.92
CA SER A 238 -16.40 6.85 -15.50
C SER A 238 -15.67 7.71 -14.48
N LYS A 239 -16.15 7.72 -13.23
CA LYS A 239 -15.47 8.38 -12.12
C LYS A 239 -14.12 7.75 -11.79
N PHE A 240 -14.01 6.42 -11.87
CA PHE A 240 -12.74 5.75 -11.67
C PHE A 240 -11.75 6.03 -12.80
N ALA A 241 -12.19 6.05 -14.05
CA ALA A 241 -11.34 6.40 -15.18
C ALA A 241 -10.86 7.85 -15.09
N GLU A 242 -11.74 8.78 -14.71
CA GLU A 242 -11.37 10.17 -14.42
C GLU A 242 -10.30 10.23 -13.32
N MET A 243 -10.57 9.60 -12.17
CA MET A 243 -9.64 9.54 -11.05
C MET A 243 -8.27 9.04 -11.48
N MET A 244 -8.21 7.91 -12.19
CA MET A 244 -6.94 7.32 -12.64
C MET A 244 -6.20 8.21 -13.65
N CYS A 245 -6.93 8.85 -14.56
CA CYS A 245 -6.35 9.73 -15.56
C CYS A 245 -5.89 11.07 -14.99
N THR A 246 -6.46 11.56 -13.90
CA THR A 246 -6.06 12.82 -13.26
C THR A 246 -5.24 12.63 -11.99
N SER A 247 -5.00 11.39 -11.57
CA SER A 247 -4.37 11.09 -10.28
C SER A 247 -2.94 11.62 -10.22
N SER A 248 -2.60 12.18 -9.07
CA SER A 248 -1.23 12.54 -8.74
C SER A 248 -0.35 11.35 -8.34
N ASN A 249 -0.92 10.15 -8.24
CA ASN A 249 -0.21 8.89 -7.98
C ASN A 249 0.96 8.71 -8.97
N PRO A 250 2.18 8.44 -8.48
CA PRO A 250 3.36 8.22 -9.32
C PRO A 250 3.19 7.14 -10.40
N GLY A 251 2.49 6.05 -10.11
CA GLY A 251 2.25 4.98 -11.07
C GLY A 251 1.31 5.38 -12.20
N SER A 252 0.20 6.05 -11.87
CA SER A 252 -0.69 6.62 -12.89
C SER A 252 0.06 7.63 -13.76
N LYS A 253 0.82 8.55 -13.15
CA LYS A 253 1.65 9.52 -13.89
C LYS A 253 2.68 8.86 -14.80
N MET A 254 3.29 7.76 -14.38
CA MET A 254 4.26 7.03 -15.21
C MET A 254 3.61 6.37 -16.42
N VAL A 255 2.40 5.83 -16.28
CA VAL A 255 1.65 5.24 -17.40
C VAL A 255 1.15 6.32 -18.37
N LEU A 256 0.58 7.40 -17.82
CA LEU A 256 0.05 8.50 -18.61
C LEU A 256 1.17 9.32 -19.28
N GLY A 257 2.34 9.45 -18.67
CA GLY A 257 3.49 10.10 -19.28
C GLY A 257 3.21 11.54 -19.70
N ASP A 258 3.50 11.86 -20.97
CA ASP A 258 3.44 13.18 -21.59
C ASP A 258 2.22 13.38 -22.51
N LEU A 259 1.10 12.70 -22.25
CA LEU A 259 -0.12 12.86 -23.04
C LEU A 259 -0.58 14.33 -23.03
N THR A 260 -1.02 14.81 -24.18
CA THR A 260 -1.74 16.09 -24.30
C THR A 260 -3.10 16.01 -23.61
N ALA A 261 -3.72 17.15 -23.32
CA ALA A 261 -5.05 17.18 -22.72
C ALA A 261 -6.11 16.45 -23.57
N GLU A 262 -6.00 16.53 -24.90
CA GLU A 262 -6.89 15.84 -25.83
C GLU A 262 -6.69 14.32 -25.78
N GLU A 263 -5.45 13.85 -25.79
CA GLU A 263 -5.17 12.42 -25.65
C GLU A 263 -5.56 11.89 -24.27
N GLN A 264 -5.32 12.65 -23.20
CA GLN A 264 -5.73 12.28 -21.85
C GLN A 264 -7.25 12.14 -21.75
N TYR A 265 -8.02 13.04 -22.39
CA TYR A 265 -9.46 12.91 -22.52
C TYR A 265 -9.84 11.61 -23.25
N HIS A 266 -9.21 11.31 -24.38
CA HIS A 266 -9.48 10.06 -25.10
C HIS A 266 -9.08 8.81 -24.33
N VAL A 267 -7.98 8.84 -23.56
CA VAL A 267 -7.56 7.73 -22.71
C VAL A 267 -8.59 7.49 -21.61
N ARG A 268 -9.13 8.56 -21.01
CA ARG A 268 -10.20 8.44 -20.02
C ARG A 268 -11.45 7.76 -20.59
N GLU A 269 -11.92 8.21 -21.75
CA GLU A 269 -13.09 7.62 -22.41
C GLU A 269 -12.84 6.16 -22.79
N GLU A 270 -11.66 5.85 -23.31
CA GLU A 270 -11.31 4.48 -23.71
C GLU A 270 -11.13 3.56 -22.51
N TYR A 271 -10.54 4.06 -21.42
CA TYR A 271 -10.37 3.29 -20.19
C TYR A 271 -11.72 2.97 -19.55
N ALA A 272 -12.67 3.91 -19.52
CA ALA A 272 -14.03 3.66 -19.04
C ALA A 272 -14.74 2.57 -19.85
N LYS A 273 -14.59 2.57 -21.18
CA LYS A 273 -15.11 1.50 -22.06
C LYS A 273 -14.47 0.15 -21.79
N ILE A 274 -13.14 0.10 -21.66
CA ILE A 274 -12.43 -1.15 -21.36
C ILE A 274 -12.88 -1.71 -20.00
N LEU A 275 -13.08 -0.87 -18.99
CA LEU A 275 -13.65 -1.30 -17.72
C LEU A 275 -15.05 -1.90 -17.90
N GLU A 276 -15.92 -1.25 -18.68
CA GLU A 276 -17.27 -1.75 -18.98
C GLU A 276 -17.25 -3.09 -19.73
N GLU A 277 -16.36 -3.26 -20.72
CA GLU A 277 -16.14 -4.52 -21.44
C GLU A 277 -15.71 -5.65 -20.50
N ASN A 278 -14.96 -5.33 -19.43
CA ASN A 278 -14.58 -6.24 -18.34
C ASN A 278 -15.64 -6.32 -17.23
N ARG A 279 -16.88 -5.87 -17.50
CA ARG A 279 -18.02 -5.88 -16.57
C ARG A 279 -17.76 -5.10 -15.27
N ASN A 280 -16.89 -4.10 -15.33
CA ASN A 280 -16.42 -3.30 -14.20
C ASN A 280 -15.80 -4.14 -13.08
N VAL A 281 -15.17 -5.27 -13.43
CA VAL A 281 -14.44 -6.11 -12.47
C VAL A 281 -12.97 -6.17 -12.85
N CYS A 282 -12.10 -5.85 -11.91
CA CYS A 282 -10.66 -5.93 -12.07
C CYS A 282 -10.09 -6.99 -11.13
N LYS A 283 -9.24 -7.88 -11.64
CA LYS A 283 -8.51 -8.87 -10.84
C LYS A 283 -7.29 -8.25 -10.17
N GLY A 284 -7.18 -8.42 -8.86
CA GLY A 284 -5.99 -8.13 -8.09
C GLY A 284 -5.33 -9.42 -7.59
N VAL A 285 -4.00 -9.45 -7.60
CA VAL A 285 -3.23 -10.50 -6.92
C VAL A 285 -2.16 -9.82 -6.10
N ALA A 286 -2.33 -9.81 -4.78
CA ALA A 286 -1.29 -9.37 -3.86
C ALA A 286 -0.38 -10.55 -3.49
N VAL A 287 0.86 -10.25 -3.11
CA VAL A 287 1.76 -11.22 -2.48
C VAL A 287 1.86 -10.83 -1.00
N LEU A 288 1.47 -11.74 -0.12
CA LEU A 288 1.66 -11.60 1.32
C LEU A 288 2.99 -12.24 1.71
N GLY A 289 3.73 -11.58 2.60
CA GLY A 289 4.82 -12.19 3.34
C GLY A 289 4.67 -11.94 4.84
N VAL A 290 4.92 -12.97 5.64
CA VAL A 290 4.95 -12.90 7.10
C VAL A 290 6.18 -13.63 7.63
N GLY A 291 6.84 -13.07 8.64
CA GLY A 291 8.04 -13.63 9.24
C GLY A 291 8.19 -13.24 10.71
N ARG A 292 8.96 -14.06 11.43
CA ARG A 292 9.30 -13.89 12.85
C ARG A 292 10.73 -13.39 12.97
N LYS A 293 11.05 -12.71 14.09
CA LYS A 293 12.44 -12.41 14.47
C LYS A 293 12.95 -13.40 15.50
#